data_AF-A0A2G9Z5Y5-F1
#
_entry.id   AF-A0A2G9Z5Y5-F1
#
_cell.length_a   1.000
_cell.length_b   1.000
_cell.length_c   1.000
_cell.angle_alpha   90.00
_cell.angle_beta   90.00
_cell.angle_gamma   90.00
#
_symmetry.space_group_name_H-M   'P 1'
#
loop_
_entity.id
_entity.type
_entity.pdbx_description
1 polymer ?
#
loop_
_entity_poly.entity_id
_entity_poly.type
_entity_poly.pdbx_seq_one_letter_code
_entity_poly.pdbx_strand_id
1 'polypeptide(L)'
;MINKTKKQKASILVVTMMILGIVLVTALSISVVSIQERKASMGSNKSNQAYQVADTGIEKVMQLIKDNPFDNTIKNIDTDGTCDGIFNSTVGYTVQLKDTADENITTCAVSVSAIASIKSIGTNSGQQRAIEAAVAASGGYTKVCKLSTADSLNTDTMLVPSTWKIDNCKTQATNKSDYLGYYVGCLTYSGIDFGEVGIINGVTATAPSPNDCGW
;
A
#
# COMPACT_ATOMS: atom_id res chain seq x y z
N MET A 1 -75.05 62.41 -20.60
CA MET A 1 -73.58 62.46 -20.63
C MET A 1 -73.05 61.04 -20.43
N ILE A 2 -72.50 60.39 -21.46
CA ILE A 2 -71.94 59.03 -21.36
C ILE A 2 -70.43 59.12 -21.52
N ASN A 3 -69.71 58.72 -20.48
CA ASN A 3 -68.27 58.84 -20.33
C ASN A 3 -67.55 57.84 -21.27
N LYS A 4 -66.74 58.35 -22.22
CA LYS A 4 -65.93 57.50 -23.11
C LYS A 4 -64.72 56.97 -22.35
N THR A 5 -64.77 55.71 -21.90
CA THR A 5 -63.58 54.98 -21.43
C THR A 5 -62.64 54.71 -22.60
N LYS A 6 -61.50 55.40 -22.66
CA LYS A 6 -60.42 55.15 -23.64
C LYS A 6 -59.84 53.75 -23.41
N LYS A 7 -60.08 52.80 -24.34
CA LYS A 7 -59.39 51.50 -24.35
C LYS A 7 -57.93 51.72 -24.71
N GLN A 8 -57.01 51.54 -23.75
CA GLN A 8 -55.57 51.53 -24.01
C GLN A 8 -55.23 50.27 -24.81
N LYS A 9 -54.95 50.43 -26.11
CA LYS A 9 -54.36 49.36 -26.92
C LYS A 9 -52.87 49.29 -26.57
N ALA A 10 -52.53 48.50 -25.55
CA ALA A 10 -51.14 48.15 -25.31
C ALA A 10 -50.60 47.44 -26.57
N SER A 11 -49.48 47.94 -27.11
CA SER A 11 -48.89 47.38 -28.32
C SER A 11 -48.43 45.97 -28.04
N ILE A 12 -48.98 45.00 -28.77
CA ILE A 12 -48.66 43.57 -28.62
C ILE A 12 -47.16 43.32 -28.80
N LEU A 13 -46.50 44.19 -29.56
CA LEU A 13 -45.06 44.21 -29.79
C LEU A 13 -44.25 44.44 -28.51
N VAL A 14 -44.72 45.29 -27.60
CA VAL A 14 -44.03 45.58 -26.33
C VAL A 14 -44.13 44.39 -25.40
N VAL A 15 -45.29 43.73 -25.36
CA VAL A 15 -45.53 42.54 -24.54
C VAL A 15 -44.67 41.37 -25.03
N THR A 16 -44.60 41.13 -26.35
CA THR A 16 -43.74 40.08 -26.90
C THR A 16 -42.26 40.37 -26.69
N MET A 17 -41.83 41.62 -26.81
CA MET A 17 -40.45 42.02 -26.53
C MET A 17 -40.08 41.82 -25.05
N MET A 18 -41.01 42.08 -24.13
CA MET A 18 -40.82 41.84 -22.70
C MET A 18 -40.67 40.34 -22.39
N ILE A 19 -41.52 39.50 -22.99
CA ILE A 19 -41.45 38.04 -22.83
C ILE A 19 -40.14 37.50 -23.42
N LEU A 20 -39.75 37.93 -24.61
CA LEU A 20 -38.49 37.54 -25.25
C LEU A 20 -37.28 37.97 -24.41
N GLY A 21 -37.34 39.15 -23.79
CA GLY A 21 -36.31 39.63 -22.86
C GLY A 21 -36.16 38.71 -21.65
N ILE A 22 -37.27 38.30 -21.04
CA ILE A 22 -37.26 37.36 -19.90
C ILE A 22 -36.67 36.01 -20.32
N VAL A 23 -37.12 35.46 -21.45
CA VAL A 23 -36.61 34.19 -21.98
C VAL A 23 -35.10 34.28 -22.25
N LEU A 24 -34.63 35.37 -22.86
CA LEU A 24 -33.21 35.57 -23.13
C LEU A 24 -32.38 35.64 -21.84
N VAL A 25 -32.83 36.40 -20.84
CA VAL A 25 -32.13 36.50 -19.54
C VAL A 25 -32.06 35.13 -18.87
N THR A 26 -33.17 34.39 -18.82
CA THR A 26 -33.18 33.05 -18.21
C THR A 26 -32.26 32.07 -18.95
N ALA A 27 -32.23 32.09 -20.28
CA ALA A 27 -31.35 31.25 -21.08
C ALA A 27 -29.86 31.56 -20.84
N LEU A 28 -29.50 32.84 -20.71
CA LEU A 28 -28.14 33.27 -20.37
C LEU A 28 -27.75 32.82 -18.96
N SER A 29 -28.63 32.97 -17.98
CA SER A 29 -28.38 32.52 -16.60
C SER A 29 -28.11 31.02 -16.54
N ILE A 30 -28.92 30.20 -17.21
CA ILE A 30 -28.73 28.73 -17.26
C ILE A 30 -27.38 28.39 -17.92
N SER A 31 -27.06 29.05 -19.03
CA SER A 31 -25.81 28.80 -19.77
C SER A 31 -24.57 29.08 -18.92
N VAL A 32 -24.58 30.16 -18.14
CA VAL A 32 -23.46 30.51 -17.24
C VAL A 32 -23.28 29.46 -16.15
N VAL A 33 -24.37 29.03 -15.51
CA VAL A 33 -24.32 27.98 -14.47
C VAL A 33 -23.81 26.67 -15.05
N SER A 34 -24.30 26.24 -16.22
CA SER A 34 -23.82 25.01 -16.87
C SER A 34 -22.33 25.03 -17.20
N ILE A 35 -21.79 26.18 -17.64
CA ILE A 35 -20.35 26.34 -17.89
C ILE A 35 -19.57 26.23 -16.59
N GLN A 36 -20.06 26.86 -15.52
CA GLN A 36 -19.42 26.82 -14.20
C GLN A 36 -19.40 25.41 -13.62
N GLU A 37 -20.53 24.71 -13.67
CA GLU A 37 -20.64 23.30 -13.25
C GLU A 37 -19.74 22.39 -14.09
N ARG A 38 -19.68 22.59 -15.41
CA ARG A 38 -18.76 21.84 -16.27
C ARG A 38 -17.31 22.08 -15.90
N LYS A 39 -16.93 23.34 -15.63
CA LYS A 39 -15.56 23.68 -15.21
C LYS A 39 -15.22 23.04 -13.86
N ALA A 40 -16.15 23.08 -12.91
CA ALA A 40 -15.99 22.43 -11.60
C ALA A 40 -15.83 20.90 -11.77
N SER A 41 -16.71 20.27 -12.56
CA SER A 41 -16.65 18.83 -12.87
C SER A 41 -15.33 18.43 -13.54
N MET A 42 -14.85 19.21 -14.52
CA MET A 42 -13.54 19.00 -15.15
C MET A 42 -12.39 19.11 -14.15
N GLY A 43 -12.45 20.06 -13.22
CA GLY A 43 -11.48 20.20 -12.14
C GLY A 43 -11.45 18.96 -11.23
N SER A 44 -12.63 18.47 -10.84
CA SER A 44 -12.78 17.25 -10.06
C SER A 44 -12.25 16.01 -10.80
N ASN A 45 -12.53 15.87 -12.09
CA ASN A 45 -12.02 14.75 -12.89
C ASN A 45 -10.48 14.77 -12.95
N LYS A 46 -9.86 15.93 -13.20
CA LYS A 46 -8.39 16.08 -13.20
C LYS A 46 -7.79 15.73 -11.84
N SER A 47 -8.43 16.18 -10.76
CA SER A 47 -8.03 15.83 -9.39
C SER A 47 -8.10 14.33 -9.14
N ASN A 48 -9.18 13.66 -9.55
CA ASN A 48 -9.32 12.21 -9.40
C ASN A 48 -8.28 11.44 -10.21
N GLN A 49 -7.95 11.90 -11.42
CA GLN A 49 -6.88 11.30 -12.19
C GLN A 49 -5.51 11.49 -11.53
N ALA A 50 -5.23 12.67 -10.97
CA ALA A 50 -4.00 12.89 -10.19
C ALA A 50 -3.91 11.94 -8.98
N TYR A 51 -5.03 11.66 -8.30
CA TYR A 51 -5.08 10.65 -7.24
C TYR A 51 -4.78 9.23 -7.77
N GLN A 52 -5.39 8.81 -8.87
CA GLN A 52 -5.13 7.49 -9.48
C GLN A 52 -3.68 7.32 -9.90
N VAL A 53 -3.06 8.39 -10.43
CA VAL A 53 -1.65 8.42 -10.80
C VAL A 53 -0.75 8.31 -9.55
N ALA A 54 -1.11 8.98 -8.45
CA ALA A 54 -0.42 8.84 -7.18
C ALA A 54 -0.50 7.39 -6.64
N ASP A 55 -1.69 6.79 -6.69
CA ASP A 55 -1.94 5.42 -6.23
C ASP A 55 -1.11 4.40 -7.02
N THR A 56 -1.06 4.55 -8.35
CA THR A 56 -0.19 3.73 -9.23
C THR A 56 1.28 3.79 -8.80
N GLY A 57 1.76 4.95 -8.35
CA GLY A 57 3.12 5.11 -7.83
C GLY A 57 3.37 4.31 -6.56
N ILE A 58 2.40 4.30 -5.64
CA ILE A 58 2.47 3.49 -4.41
C ILE A 58 2.49 2.00 -4.75
N GLU A 59 1.57 1.54 -5.61
CA GLU A 59 1.48 0.11 -5.98
C GLU A 59 2.78 -0.41 -6.59
N LYS A 60 3.39 0.37 -7.50
CA LYS A 60 4.66 -0.01 -8.13
C LYS A 60 5.80 -0.13 -7.12
N VAL A 61 5.96 0.86 -6.25
CA VAL A 61 7.03 0.84 -5.24
C VAL A 61 6.77 -0.24 -4.19
N MET A 62 5.51 -0.47 -3.81
CA MET A 62 5.13 -1.57 -2.93
C MET A 62 5.46 -2.93 -3.55
N GLN A 63 5.26 -3.10 -4.87
CA GLN A 63 5.67 -4.31 -5.58
C GLN A 63 7.19 -4.49 -5.57
N LEU A 64 7.96 -3.42 -5.79
CA LEU A 64 9.42 -3.47 -5.70
C LEU A 64 9.91 -3.86 -4.30
N ILE A 65 9.28 -3.30 -3.25
CA ILE A 65 9.57 -3.65 -1.86
C ILE A 65 9.22 -5.12 -1.58
N LYS A 66 8.07 -5.60 -2.08
CA LYS A 66 7.66 -7.01 -1.92
C LYS A 66 8.63 -7.98 -2.60
N ASP A 67 9.11 -7.65 -3.79
CA ASP A 67 9.98 -8.51 -4.59
C ASP A 67 11.45 -8.49 -4.08
N ASN A 68 11.77 -7.60 -3.15
CA ASN A 68 13.08 -7.47 -2.52
C ASN A 68 13.03 -7.87 -1.03
N PRO A 69 13.70 -8.96 -0.60
CA PRO A 69 13.72 -9.33 0.81
C PRO A 69 14.22 -8.18 1.70
N PHE A 70 13.78 -8.15 2.96
CA PHE A 70 14.06 -7.07 3.90
C PHE A 70 15.56 -6.80 4.15
N ASP A 71 16.42 -7.79 3.93
CA ASP A 71 17.88 -7.62 4.05
C ASP A 71 18.52 -6.94 2.83
N ASN A 72 17.75 -6.77 1.74
CA ASN A 72 18.17 -5.98 0.60
C ASN A 72 18.19 -4.49 0.94
N THR A 73 18.91 -3.74 0.12
CA THR A 73 19.09 -2.30 0.31
C THR A 73 18.21 -1.51 -0.65
N ILE A 74 18.02 -0.21 -0.38
CA ILE A 74 17.30 0.70 -1.29
C ILE A 74 17.89 0.65 -2.70
N LYS A 75 19.19 0.39 -2.85
CA LYS A 75 19.84 0.18 -4.15
C LYS A 75 19.18 -0.89 -5.02
N ASN A 76 18.57 -1.90 -4.41
CA ASN A 76 17.93 -3.00 -5.13
C ASN A 76 16.55 -2.63 -5.69
N ILE A 77 15.91 -1.62 -5.11
CA ILE A 77 14.62 -1.10 -5.58
C ILE A 77 14.77 0.21 -6.36
N ASP A 78 15.89 0.93 -6.20
CA ASP A 78 16.21 2.14 -6.95
C ASP A 78 16.33 1.87 -8.46
N THR A 79 15.45 2.50 -9.22
CA THR A 79 15.37 2.34 -10.69
C THR A 79 16.07 3.44 -11.46
N ASP A 80 16.40 4.57 -10.83
CA ASP A 80 17.01 5.73 -11.51
C ASP A 80 18.49 5.93 -11.13
N GLY A 81 18.97 5.20 -10.13
CA GLY A 81 20.38 5.16 -9.74
C GLY A 81 20.85 6.39 -8.98
N THR A 82 19.92 7.24 -8.54
CA THR A 82 20.21 8.47 -7.78
C THR A 82 20.32 8.21 -6.28
N CYS A 83 19.83 7.06 -5.80
CA CYS A 83 19.97 6.62 -4.42
C CYS A 83 19.41 7.58 -3.36
N ASP A 84 18.47 8.46 -3.72
CA ASP A 84 17.91 9.50 -2.85
C ASP A 84 16.53 9.13 -2.27
N GLY A 85 16.08 7.89 -2.49
CA GLY A 85 14.77 7.40 -2.06
C GLY A 85 13.60 8.03 -2.82
N ILE A 86 13.88 8.74 -3.92
CA ILE A 86 12.89 9.40 -4.76
C ILE A 86 12.78 8.64 -6.08
N PHE A 87 11.56 8.30 -6.48
CA PHE A 87 11.28 7.66 -7.76
C PHE A 87 10.53 8.63 -8.64
N ASN A 88 11.17 9.12 -9.69
CA ASN A 88 10.53 9.99 -10.67
C ASN A 88 10.03 9.18 -11.86
N SER A 89 8.76 9.35 -12.19
CA SER A 89 8.16 8.67 -13.33
C SER A 89 7.79 9.62 -14.46
N THR A 90 8.01 9.16 -15.69
CA THR A 90 7.53 9.82 -16.90
C THR A 90 6.01 9.81 -17.03
N VAL A 91 5.30 8.93 -16.32
CA VAL A 91 3.83 8.92 -16.25
C VAL A 91 3.25 9.89 -15.21
N GLY A 92 4.08 10.77 -14.64
CA GLY A 92 3.60 11.93 -13.89
C GLY A 92 3.39 11.70 -12.39
N TYR A 93 4.05 10.69 -11.81
CA TYR A 93 4.15 10.57 -10.35
C TYR A 93 5.59 10.70 -9.87
N THR A 94 5.74 11.18 -8.65
CA THR A 94 6.99 11.16 -7.88
C THR A 94 6.73 10.45 -6.56
N VAL A 95 7.51 9.42 -6.25
CA VAL A 95 7.44 8.71 -4.96
C VAL A 95 8.61 9.10 -4.08
N GLN A 96 8.38 9.19 -2.77
CA GLN A 96 9.37 9.44 -1.73
C GLN A 96 9.27 8.31 -0.70
N LEU A 97 10.38 7.65 -0.45
CA LEU A 97 10.51 6.67 0.63
C LEU A 97 10.89 7.38 1.92
N LYS A 98 10.13 7.12 2.98
CA LYS A 98 10.38 7.73 4.28
C LYS A 98 10.69 6.70 5.35
N ASP A 99 11.54 7.10 6.29
CA ASP A 99 11.87 6.32 7.47
C ASP A 99 10.87 6.54 8.62
N THR A 100 11.13 5.88 9.75
CA THR A 100 10.28 6.00 10.96
C THR A 100 10.25 7.40 11.59
N ALA A 101 11.16 8.30 11.21
CA ALA A 101 11.20 9.69 11.62
C ALA A 101 10.45 10.63 10.64
N ASP A 102 9.79 10.06 9.62
CA ASP A 102 9.13 10.80 8.53
C ASP A 102 10.10 11.53 7.58
N GLU A 103 11.39 11.21 7.66
CA GLU A 103 12.43 11.81 6.83
C GLU A 103 12.67 10.98 5.57
N ASN A 104 13.03 11.65 4.47
CA ASN A 104 13.33 10.96 3.22
C ASN A 104 14.61 10.12 3.37
N ILE A 105 14.58 8.89 2.87
CA ILE A 105 15.76 8.02 2.86
C ILE A 105 16.72 8.52 1.77
N THR A 106 17.84 9.11 2.16
CA THR A 106 18.80 9.76 1.23
C THR A 106 19.97 8.89 0.81
N THR A 107 19.98 7.60 1.16
CA THR A 107 21.12 6.71 0.92
C THR A 107 20.68 5.31 0.52
N CYS A 108 21.38 4.79 -0.50
CA CYS A 108 21.18 3.44 -1.04
C CYS A 108 21.60 2.31 -0.10
N ALA A 109 22.39 2.57 0.94
CA ALA A 109 22.87 1.53 1.86
C ALA A 109 21.83 1.13 2.92
N VAL A 110 20.75 1.91 3.04
CA VAL A 110 19.67 1.64 3.98
C VAL A 110 18.93 0.38 3.55
N SER A 111 18.58 -0.45 4.52
CA SER A 111 17.79 -1.65 4.28
C SER A 111 16.36 -1.29 3.87
N VAL A 112 15.75 -2.08 2.98
CA VAL A 112 14.34 -1.96 2.59
C VAL A 112 13.41 -2.03 3.81
N SER A 113 13.83 -2.71 4.89
CA SER A 113 13.07 -2.76 6.16
C SER A 113 12.96 -1.42 6.89
N ALA A 114 13.83 -0.44 6.59
CA ALA A 114 13.77 0.87 7.22
C ALA A 114 12.69 1.79 6.62
N ILE A 115 12.06 1.38 5.51
CA ILE A 115 10.96 2.11 4.90
C ILE A 115 9.74 1.98 5.80
N ALA A 116 9.30 3.09 6.40
CA ALA A 116 8.12 3.16 7.24
C ALA A 116 6.89 3.64 6.48
N SER A 117 7.06 4.50 5.49
CA SER A 117 5.98 4.93 4.61
C SER A 117 6.46 5.27 3.20
N ILE A 118 5.51 5.21 2.26
CA ILE A 118 5.68 5.55 0.86
C ILE A 118 4.75 6.72 0.58
N LYS A 119 5.32 7.87 0.26
CA LYS A 119 4.56 9.05 -0.16
C LYS A 119 4.64 9.20 -1.67
N SER A 120 3.51 9.16 -2.35
CA SER A 120 3.42 9.32 -3.81
C SER A 120 2.65 10.59 -4.16
N ILE A 121 3.21 11.39 -5.05
CA ILE A 121 2.64 12.63 -5.56
C ILE A 121 2.31 12.42 -7.03
N GLY A 122 1.02 12.33 -7.36
CA GLY A 122 0.53 12.25 -8.73
C GLY A 122 0.19 13.62 -9.28
N THR A 123 0.64 13.88 -10.51
CA THR A 123 0.41 15.13 -11.24
C THR A 123 -0.36 14.86 -12.53
N ASN A 124 -1.47 15.56 -12.73
CA ASN A 124 -2.20 15.53 -13.98
C ASN A 124 -2.71 16.93 -14.35
N SER A 125 -2.31 17.41 -15.52
CA SER A 125 -2.82 18.66 -16.11
C SER A 125 -2.73 19.87 -15.14
N GLY A 126 -1.65 19.95 -14.38
CA GLY A 126 -1.38 21.01 -13.39
C GLY A 126 -2.01 20.78 -12.00
N GLN A 127 -2.83 19.73 -11.83
CA GLN A 127 -3.35 19.33 -10.52
C GLN A 127 -2.43 18.30 -9.89
N GLN A 128 -2.13 18.48 -8.60
CA GLN A 128 -1.31 17.56 -7.82
C GLN A 128 -2.11 16.99 -6.66
N ARG A 129 -1.95 15.68 -6.42
CA ARG A 129 -2.49 14.99 -5.26
C ARG A 129 -1.41 14.10 -4.67
N ALA A 130 -1.34 14.07 -3.35
CA ALA A 130 -0.40 13.23 -2.62
C ALA A 130 -1.17 12.18 -1.82
N ILE A 131 -0.66 10.96 -1.82
CA ILE A 131 -1.14 9.85 -1.00
C ILE A 131 0.08 9.32 -0.26
N GLU A 132 -0.10 8.95 1.01
CA GLU A 132 0.94 8.31 1.80
C GLU A 132 0.40 7.01 2.37
N ALA A 133 1.15 5.93 2.16
CA ALA A 133 0.83 4.61 2.65
C ALA A 133 1.90 4.17 3.65
N ALA A 134 1.46 3.72 4.84
CA ALA A 134 2.35 3.10 5.80
C ALA A 134 2.80 1.73 5.30
N VAL A 135 4.09 1.45 5.42
CA VAL A 135 4.69 0.15 5.15
C VAL A 135 4.91 -0.51 6.50
N ALA A 136 4.21 -1.61 6.75
CA ALA A 136 4.55 -2.46 7.87
C ALA A 136 5.86 -3.17 7.54
N ALA A 137 6.96 -2.66 8.08
CA ALA A 137 8.28 -3.30 8.06
C ALA A 137 8.22 -4.60 8.86
N SER A 138 7.65 -5.64 8.27
CA SER A 138 7.39 -6.94 8.88
C SER A 138 6.62 -6.83 10.22
N GLY A 139 5.36 -7.29 10.23
CA GLY A 139 5.04 -8.20 11.32
C GLY A 139 6.01 -9.34 11.12
N GLY A 140 7.12 -9.37 11.87
CA GLY A 140 8.20 -10.35 11.68
C GLY A 140 7.54 -11.69 11.46
N TYR A 141 7.58 -12.21 10.23
CA TYR A 141 6.84 -13.42 9.91
C TYR A 141 7.47 -14.51 10.71
N THR A 142 6.89 -14.77 11.87
CA THR A 142 7.34 -15.82 12.72
C THR A 142 6.63 -17.04 12.20
N LYS A 143 7.28 -17.68 11.23
CA LYS A 143 6.68 -18.84 10.56
C LYS A 143 6.50 -19.91 11.61
N VAL A 144 5.28 -20.43 11.67
CA VAL A 144 4.90 -21.40 12.69
C VAL A 144 5.08 -22.79 12.15
N CYS A 145 6.02 -23.56 12.68
CA CYS A 145 6.05 -25.00 12.45
C CYS A 145 5.02 -25.66 13.37
N LYS A 146 4.08 -26.43 12.79
CA LYS A 146 3.08 -27.20 13.53
C LYS A 146 3.55 -28.65 13.67
N LEU A 147 3.75 -29.10 14.91
CA LEU A 147 4.01 -30.51 15.19
C LEU A 147 2.68 -31.25 15.37
N SER A 148 2.48 -32.35 14.64
CA SER A 148 1.37 -33.28 14.85
C SER A 148 1.95 -34.60 15.33
N THR A 149 1.75 -34.96 16.58
CA THR A 149 2.00 -36.33 17.06
C THR A 149 0.91 -37.27 16.51
N ALA A 150 1.21 -38.56 16.40
CA ALA A 150 0.28 -39.58 15.88
C ALA A 150 -1.09 -39.60 16.59
N ASP A 151 -1.14 -39.14 17.85
CA ASP A 151 -2.37 -39.07 18.65
C ASP A 151 -3.18 -37.77 18.51
N SER A 152 -2.82 -36.84 17.63
CA SER A 152 -3.60 -35.63 17.25
C SER A 152 -4.05 -34.65 18.35
N LEU A 153 -3.76 -34.91 19.63
CA LEU A 153 -4.30 -34.15 20.77
C LEU A 153 -3.40 -33.01 21.26
N ASN A 154 -2.13 -32.96 20.86
CA ASN A 154 -1.21 -31.88 21.21
C ASN A 154 -0.60 -31.27 19.95
N THR A 155 -1.08 -30.09 19.56
CA THR A 155 -0.47 -29.29 18.50
C THR A 155 0.29 -28.15 19.15
N ASP A 156 1.61 -28.21 19.09
CA ASP A 156 2.46 -27.09 19.49
C ASP A 156 2.93 -26.33 18.24
N THR A 157 3.10 -25.03 18.42
CA THR A 157 3.38 -24.05 17.37
C THR A 157 4.62 -23.28 17.74
N MET A 158 5.66 -23.39 16.92
CA MET A 158 6.92 -22.69 17.20
C MET A 158 7.29 -21.71 16.10
N LEU A 159 7.88 -20.63 16.57
CA LEU A 159 8.37 -19.50 15.83
C LEU A 159 9.72 -19.79 15.19
N VAL A 160 9.80 -19.73 13.86
CA VAL A 160 11.06 -19.86 13.10
C VAL A 160 11.66 -18.47 12.85
N PRO A 161 12.95 -18.26 13.13
CA PRO A 161 13.66 -17.02 12.82
C PRO A 161 13.57 -16.66 11.34
N SER A 162 13.42 -15.37 11.03
CA SER A 162 13.28 -14.85 9.66
C SER A 162 14.53 -15.02 8.79
N THR A 163 15.67 -15.35 9.38
CA THR A 163 16.97 -15.55 8.72
C THR A 163 17.10 -16.89 7.99
N TRP A 164 16.16 -17.82 8.20
CA TRP A 164 16.19 -19.14 7.61
C TRP A 164 15.41 -19.20 6.29
N LYS A 165 16.07 -19.66 5.20
CA LYS A 165 15.40 -19.89 3.91
C LYS A 165 14.56 -21.18 3.98
N ILE A 166 13.29 -21.06 3.58
CA ILE A 166 12.17 -21.88 4.09
C ILE A 166 12.01 -23.24 3.42
N ASP A 167 12.65 -23.46 2.26
CA ASP A 167 12.21 -24.54 1.37
C ASP A 167 12.51 -25.96 1.90
N ASN A 168 13.25 -26.10 3.01
CA ASN A 168 13.64 -27.40 3.56
C ASN A 168 13.64 -27.48 5.11
N CYS A 169 12.85 -26.66 5.80
CA CYS A 169 12.75 -26.73 7.26
C CYS A 169 11.95 -27.96 7.71
N LYS A 170 12.51 -28.80 8.58
CA LYS A 170 11.83 -29.97 9.17
C LYS A 170 11.88 -29.91 10.69
N THR A 171 10.79 -30.31 11.33
CA THR A 171 10.70 -30.48 12.78
C THR A 171 10.70 -31.95 13.15
N GLN A 172 11.52 -32.35 14.11
CA GLN A 172 11.55 -33.72 14.62
C GLN A 172 11.18 -33.72 16.10
N ALA A 173 10.21 -34.55 16.48
CA ALA A 173 9.92 -34.86 17.87
C ALA A 173 10.82 -36.01 18.33
N THR A 174 11.43 -35.87 19.49
CA THR A 174 12.17 -36.93 20.17
C THR A 174 11.46 -37.28 21.47
N ASN A 175 11.15 -38.57 21.62
CA ASN A 175 10.74 -39.14 22.90
C ASN A 175 12.00 -39.47 23.70
N LYS A 176 12.22 -38.80 24.82
CA LYS A 176 13.15 -39.27 25.85
C LYS A 176 12.33 -39.87 26.99
N SER A 177 12.92 -40.82 27.71
CA SER A 177 12.24 -41.70 28.69
C SER A 177 11.29 -41.00 29.66
N ASP A 178 11.47 -39.70 29.91
CA ASP A 178 10.71 -38.92 30.88
C ASP A 178 9.96 -37.70 30.29
N TYR A 179 10.15 -37.36 28.99
CA TYR A 179 9.44 -36.24 28.33
C TYR A 179 9.57 -36.23 26.79
N LEU A 180 8.61 -35.54 26.14
CA LEU A 180 8.62 -35.21 24.72
C LEU A 180 9.34 -33.87 24.51
N GLY A 181 10.45 -33.89 23.77
CA GLY A 181 11.12 -32.68 23.28
C GLY A 181 11.05 -32.59 21.76
N TYR A 182 11.24 -31.42 21.18
CA TYR A 182 11.33 -31.25 19.72
C TYR A 182 12.50 -30.35 19.32
N TYR A 183 12.94 -30.52 18.07
CA TYR A 183 13.97 -29.69 17.44
C TYR A 183 13.51 -29.25 16.04
N VAL A 184 13.98 -28.09 15.61
CA VAL A 184 13.88 -27.64 14.21
C VAL A 184 15.26 -27.59 13.62
N GLY A 185 15.42 -28.28 12.50
CA GLY A 185 16.56 -28.11 11.61
C GLY A 185 16.10 -27.53 10.29
N CYS A 186 16.86 -26.59 9.76
CA CYS A 186 16.69 -26.10 8.40
C CYS A 186 17.99 -26.26 7.61
N LEU A 187 17.86 -26.74 6.37
CA LEU A 187 18.97 -26.74 5.43
C LEU A 187 19.22 -25.30 4.94
N THR A 188 20.43 -24.82 5.19
CA THR A 188 20.95 -23.54 4.69
C THR A 188 22.05 -23.79 3.65
N TYR A 189 22.44 -22.76 2.91
CA TYR A 189 23.54 -22.87 1.92
C TYR A 189 24.91 -23.20 2.57
N SER A 190 25.05 -22.95 3.87
CA SER A 190 26.26 -23.19 4.66
C SER A 190 26.23 -24.51 5.46
N GLY A 191 25.16 -25.31 5.36
CA GLY A 191 24.98 -26.54 6.14
C GLY A 191 23.61 -26.61 6.81
N ILE A 192 23.47 -27.46 7.82
CA ILE A 192 22.24 -27.53 8.63
C ILE A 192 22.38 -26.51 9.76
N ASP A 193 21.42 -25.61 9.88
CA ASP A 193 21.31 -24.70 11.03
C ASP A 193 20.18 -25.15 11.94
N PHE A 194 20.39 -25.05 13.26
CA PHE A 194 19.48 -25.53 14.28
C PHE A 194 18.95 -24.37 15.12
N GLY A 195 17.65 -24.39 15.39
CA GLY A 195 16.93 -23.28 16.01
C GLY A 195 16.91 -23.43 17.53
N GLU A 196 16.32 -22.45 18.20
CA GLU A 196 16.10 -22.53 19.64
C GLU A 196 15.30 -23.77 20.03
N VAL A 197 15.68 -24.39 21.15
CA VAL A 197 15.02 -25.57 21.69
C VAL A 197 13.77 -25.13 22.45
N GLY A 198 12.61 -25.65 22.06
CA GLY A 198 11.36 -25.49 22.80
C GLY A 198 11.17 -26.56 23.88
N ILE A 199 10.41 -26.22 24.92
CA ILE A 199 10.08 -27.09 26.04
C ILE A 199 8.57 -27.28 26.13
N ILE A 200 8.12 -28.52 26.16
CA ILE A 200 6.78 -28.88 26.63
C ILE A 200 6.95 -29.55 28.01
N ASN A 201 6.26 -29.04 29.03
CA ASN A 201 6.31 -29.54 30.43
C ASN A 201 7.66 -29.41 31.17
N GLY A 202 8.43 -28.33 30.93
CA GLY A 202 9.44 -27.84 31.88
C GLY A 202 10.88 -28.38 31.79
N VAL A 203 11.30 -29.08 30.73
CA VAL A 203 12.70 -29.48 30.53
C VAL A 203 13.29 -29.13 29.15
N THR A 204 14.45 -28.46 29.14
CA THR A 204 15.24 -28.10 27.95
C THR A 204 15.92 -29.32 27.33
N ALA A 205 15.79 -29.51 26.02
CA ALA A 205 16.45 -30.57 25.28
C ALA A 205 17.80 -30.10 24.68
N THR A 206 18.69 -31.00 24.29
CA THR A 206 20.03 -30.68 23.75
C THR A 206 20.04 -30.89 22.24
N ALA A 207 20.46 -29.91 21.45
CA ALA A 207 20.41 -29.97 19.99
C ALA A 207 20.94 -31.33 19.44
N PRO A 208 20.20 -32.01 18.54
CA PRO A 208 20.63 -33.25 17.94
C PRO A 208 21.89 -32.99 17.11
N SER A 209 22.79 -33.99 17.03
CA SER A 209 23.93 -33.88 16.13
C SER A 209 23.46 -33.87 14.67
N PRO A 210 24.24 -33.32 13.73
CA PRO A 210 23.92 -33.37 12.30
C PRO A 210 23.62 -34.78 11.77
N ASN A 211 24.13 -35.82 12.45
CA ASN A 211 23.97 -37.22 12.08
C ASN A 211 22.62 -37.82 12.55
N ASP A 212 21.93 -37.17 13.48
CA ASP A 212 20.64 -37.63 14.04
C ASP A 212 19.45 -37.17 13.19
N CYS A 213 19.67 -36.19 12.32
CA CYS A 213 18.70 -35.77 11.32
C CYS A 213 18.80 -36.70 10.12
N GLY A 214 17.95 -37.73 10.06
CA GLY A 214 17.83 -38.62 8.91
C GLY A 214 17.26 -37.88 7.69
N TRP A 215 18.12 -37.13 6.99
CA TRP A 215 17.83 -36.55 5.69
C TRP A 215 17.86 -37.61 4.59
#